data_AF-A0A956FDJ3-F1
#
_entry.id   AF-A0A956FDJ3-F1
#
_cell.length_a   1.000
_cell.length_b   1.000
_cell.length_c   1.000
_cell.angle_alpha   90.00
_cell.angle_beta   90.00
_cell.angle_gamma   90.00
#
_symmetry.space_group_name_H-M   'P 1'
#
loop_
_entity.id
_entity.type
_entity.pdbx_description
1 polymer ?
#
loop_
_entity_poly.entity_id
_entity_poly.type
_entity_poly.pdbx_seq_one_letter_code
_entity_poly.pdbx_strand_id
1 'polypeptide(L)'
;MRLPLRHPPPEHDPPRRRCAHLEALARAAVGLPLGAAADLVAPGRSRGRHGNALQWHLGLAPHDADARLDWEDRIEIKLVSVWLRGGAVVCDKLKVCDLGVDPWHKLSNVLWVFADRLTRVVVASRSSCLRGDARRRLAVSWSLDPHFEQPDLFVEARERADGTAAPAYYLSARWLRGEGLLPAAGPGIFPFDSRWWGQTRQEHGREPLISVALDPGGQQRCRRCGGPIRFSAEVLAADGWAPAHHGMPMGAQCAPRGHVVVDGRRLLLPAEIPPEDMLDALEKRIAPDAVWRLSERIPEPDDHLHDVEP
;
A
#
# COMPACT_ATOMS: atom_id res chain seq x y z
N MET A 1 9.17 20.54 -7.39
CA MET A 1 9.25 20.91 -8.82
C MET A 1 9.24 19.64 -9.65
N ARG A 2 8.52 19.60 -10.77
CA ARG A 2 8.60 18.47 -11.71
C ARG A 2 9.70 18.74 -12.72
N LEU A 3 10.47 17.71 -13.05
CA LEU A 3 11.61 17.79 -13.96
C LEU A 3 11.32 16.95 -15.21
N PRO A 4 11.95 17.27 -16.35
CA PRO A 4 11.88 16.44 -17.54
C PRO A 4 12.34 15.00 -17.26
N LEU A 5 11.80 14.05 -18.02
CA LEU A 5 12.27 12.66 -18.00
C LEU A 5 13.74 12.58 -18.46
N ARG A 6 14.50 11.60 -17.96
CA ARG A 6 15.89 11.36 -18.36
C ARG A 6 16.07 10.11 -19.23
N HIS A 7 15.16 9.14 -19.09
CA HIS A 7 15.16 7.91 -19.87
C HIS A 7 14.12 7.98 -21.00
N PRO A 8 14.51 7.79 -22.27
CA PRO A 8 13.57 7.79 -23.38
C PRO A 8 12.66 6.56 -23.34
N PRO A 9 11.43 6.65 -23.88
CA PRO A 9 10.53 5.50 -23.95
C PRO A 9 11.10 4.39 -24.82
N PRO A 10 10.81 3.11 -24.52
CA PRO A 10 11.30 1.99 -25.30
C PRO A 10 10.59 1.95 -26.66
N GLU A 11 11.33 1.61 -27.71
CA GLU A 11 10.80 1.48 -29.07
C GLU A 11 9.87 0.26 -29.20
N HIS A 12 10.21 -0.82 -28.50
CA HIS A 12 9.56 -2.12 -28.57
C HIS A 12 8.74 -2.41 -27.31
N ASP A 13 7.70 -3.23 -27.48
CA ASP A 13 6.91 -3.75 -26.38
C ASP A 13 7.77 -4.75 -25.56
N PRO A 14 7.80 -4.64 -24.22
CA PRO A 14 8.47 -5.62 -23.38
C PRO A 14 7.75 -6.98 -23.43
N PRO A 15 8.47 -8.09 -23.21
CA PRO A 15 7.83 -9.40 -23.11
C PRO A 15 6.95 -9.48 -21.87
N ARG A 16 5.79 -10.12 -22.00
CA ARG A 16 4.95 -10.43 -20.84
C ARG A 16 5.52 -11.65 -20.12
N ARG A 17 5.78 -11.52 -18.82
CA ARG A 17 6.25 -12.64 -17.98
C ARG A 17 5.26 -12.86 -16.84
N ARG A 18 4.93 -14.11 -16.56
CA ARG A 18 4.09 -14.50 -15.42
C ARG A 18 4.81 -15.55 -14.58
N CYS A 19 4.40 -15.66 -13.34
CA CYS A 19 4.88 -16.68 -12.41
C CYS A 19 3.68 -17.16 -11.59
N ALA A 20 3.32 -18.44 -11.75
CA ALA A 20 2.15 -19.01 -11.08
C ALA A 20 2.27 -18.93 -9.54
N HIS A 21 3.48 -19.12 -9.00
CA HIS A 21 3.74 -19.03 -7.57
C HIS A 21 3.57 -17.59 -7.04
N LEU A 22 4.17 -16.60 -7.70
CA LEU A 22 3.98 -15.20 -7.33
C LEU A 22 2.51 -14.78 -7.40
N GLU A 23 1.75 -15.26 -8.39
CA GLU A 23 0.31 -15.02 -8.47
C GLU A 23 -0.47 -15.68 -7.33
N ALA A 24 -0.06 -16.86 -6.87
CA ALA A 24 -0.65 -17.53 -5.72
C ALA A 24 -0.38 -16.73 -4.44
N LEU A 25 0.86 -16.30 -4.23
CA LEU A 25 1.23 -15.40 -3.13
C LEU A 25 0.42 -14.10 -3.18
N ALA A 26 0.30 -13.47 -4.35
CA ALA A 26 -0.43 -12.22 -4.54
C ALA A 26 -1.94 -12.36 -4.29
N ARG A 27 -2.53 -13.53 -4.57
CA ARG A 27 -3.93 -13.83 -4.23
C ARG A 27 -4.10 -14.01 -2.73
N ALA A 28 -3.24 -14.80 -2.09
CA ALA A 28 -3.31 -15.05 -0.65
C ALA A 28 -2.89 -13.84 0.20
N ALA A 29 -2.18 -12.88 -0.39
CA ALA A 29 -1.89 -11.61 0.25
C ALA A 29 -3.15 -10.76 0.42
N VAL A 30 -4.25 -11.00 -0.31
CA VAL A 30 -5.50 -10.25 -0.15
C VAL A 30 -6.07 -10.50 1.25
N GLY A 31 -6.27 -9.42 2.00
CA GLY A 31 -6.60 -9.42 3.42
C GLY A 31 -5.40 -9.33 4.35
N LEU A 32 -4.16 -9.38 3.87
CA LEU A 32 -2.98 -9.33 4.73
C LEU A 32 -2.74 -7.93 5.32
N PRO A 33 -2.68 -7.76 6.65
CA PRO A 33 -2.29 -6.50 7.27
C PRO A 33 -0.78 -6.32 7.22
N LEU A 34 -0.31 -5.28 6.56
CA LEU A 34 1.13 -5.04 6.38
C LEU A 34 1.81 -4.40 7.60
N GLY A 35 1.03 -3.96 8.60
CA GLY A 35 1.52 -3.12 9.70
C GLY A 35 2.57 -3.79 10.60
N ALA A 36 2.32 -5.04 11.00
CA ALA A 36 3.21 -5.77 11.89
C ALA A 36 4.57 -6.07 11.23
N ALA A 37 4.55 -6.59 10.00
CA ALA A 37 5.77 -6.80 9.21
C ALA A 37 6.50 -5.48 8.91
N ALA A 38 5.78 -4.38 8.64
CA ALA A 38 6.41 -3.08 8.42
C ALA A 38 7.14 -2.55 9.66
N ASP A 39 6.65 -2.86 10.86
CA ASP A 39 7.30 -2.55 12.13
C ASP A 39 8.54 -3.43 12.39
N LEU A 40 8.62 -4.62 11.79
CA LEU A 40 9.78 -5.53 11.85
C LEU A 40 10.89 -5.15 10.85
N VAL A 41 10.54 -4.92 9.57
CA VAL A 41 11.53 -4.89 8.47
C VAL A 41 12.07 -3.50 8.13
N ALA A 42 11.51 -2.45 8.73
CA ALA A 42 11.87 -1.08 8.36
C ALA A 42 11.74 -0.11 9.55
N PRO A 43 12.65 0.88 9.66
CA PRO A 43 12.56 1.91 10.69
C PRO A 43 11.21 2.62 10.70
N GLY A 44 10.78 3.04 11.90
CA GLY A 44 9.56 3.82 12.06
C GLY A 44 9.58 5.09 11.20
N ARG A 45 8.46 5.35 10.50
CA ARG A 45 8.27 6.50 9.57
C ARG A 45 9.11 6.47 8.29
N SER A 46 9.87 5.41 8.01
CA SER A 46 10.52 5.26 6.70
C SER A 46 9.48 5.23 5.57
N ARG A 47 9.77 5.91 4.47
CA ARG A 47 8.96 5.81 3.24
C ARG A 47 9.15 4.40 2.66
N GLY A 48 8.12 3.87 2.02
CA GLY A 48 8.20 2.54 1.42
C GLY A 48 8.10 1.37 2.40
N ARG A 49 8.05 1.59 3.72
CA ARG A 49 8.03 0.51 4.73
C ARG A 49 6.98 -0.59 4.53
N HIS A 50 5.79 -0.24 4.03
CA HIS A 50 4.74 -1.21 3.74
C HIS A 50 5.00 -1.96 2.43
N GLY A 51 5.69 -1.34 1.46
CA GLY A 51 6.20 -2.02 0.27
C GLY A 51 7.29 -3.03 0.64
N ASN A 52 8.21 -2.64 1.55
CA ASN A 52 9.21 -3.54 2.12
C ASN A 52 8.56 -4.71 2.88
N ALA A 53 7.50 -4.44 3.65
CA ALA A 53 6.73 -5.49 4.33
C ALA A 53 6.07 -6.45 3.34
N LEU A 54 5.51 -5.95 2.23
CA LEU A 54 4.97 -6.78 1.17
C LEU A 54 6.06 -7.65 0.53
N GLN A 55 7.19 -7.07 0.09
CA GLN A 55 8.33 -7.81 -0.44
C GLN A 55 8.80 -8.90 0.54
N TRP A 56 8.89 -8.55 1.83
CA TRP A 56 9.22 -9.52 2.87
C TRP A 56 8.20 -10.64 2.89
N HIS A 57 6.90 -10.39 3.00
CA HIS A 57 5.89 -11.45 2.97
C HIS A 57 5.98 -12.35 1.73
N LEU A 58 6.38 -11.81 0.57
CA LEU A 58 6.53 -12.55 -0.68
C LEU A 58 7.84 -13.34 -0.80
N GLY A 59 8.67 -13.44 0.24
CA GLY A 59 9.92 -14.23 0.17
C GLY A 59 11.15 -13.41 -0.21
N LEU A 60 11.01 -12.12 -0.53
CA LEU A 60 12.10 -11.27 -0.99
C LEU A 60 12.84 -10.54 0.15
N ALA A 61 14.11 -10.21 -0.10
CA ALA A 61 14.84 -9.26 0.73
C ALA A 61 14.26 -7.84 0.55
N PRO A 62 13.93 -7.12 1.63
CA PRO A 62 13.44 -5.75 1.52
C PRO A 62 14.50 -4.84 0.90
N HIS A 63 14.13 -4.09 -0.13
CA HIS A 63 15.05 -3.15 -0.76
C HIS A 63 14.30 -1.96 -1.38
N ASP A 64 15.00 -0.83 -1.52
CA ASP A 64 14.54 0.33 -2.28
C ASP A 64 15.61 0.61 -3.35
N ALA A 65 15.16 1.02 -4.53
CA ALA A 65 15.99 1.56 -5.61
C ALA A 65 16.98 0.61 -6.34
N ASP A 66 16.77 -0.71 -6.33
CA ASP A 66 17.48 -1.60 -7.27
C ASP A 66 16.99 -1.31 -8.72
N ALA A 67 17.91 -1.41 -9.69
CA ALA A 67 17.60 -1.31 -11.11
C ALA A 67 16.87 -2.56 -11.62
N ARG A 68 17.16 -3.74 -11.05
CA ARG A 68 16.55 -5.02 -11.41
C ARG A 68 15.09 -5.10 -10.97
N LEU A 69 14.27 -5.88 -11.67
CA LEU A 69 12.90 -6.13 -11.23
C LEU A 69 12.85 -7.05 -10.01
N ASP A 70 11.90 -6.79 -9.12
CA ASP A 70 11.80 -7.44 -7.80
C ASP A 70 11.83 -8.98 -7.85
N TRP A 71 11.01 -9.58 -8.72
CA TRP A 71 10.89 -11.03 -8.84
C TRP A 71 11.74 -11.54 -10.00
N GLU A 72 12.88 -12.14 -9.66
CA GLU A 72 13.81 -12.78 -10.60
C GLU A 72 14.23 -11.89 -11.78
N ASP A 73 14.21 -10.56 -11.61
CA ASP A 73 14.44 -9.59 -12.69
C ASP A 73 13.43 -9.68 -13.84
N ARG A 74 12.20 -10.12 -13.56
CA ARG A 74 11.12 -10.34 -14.54
C ARG A 74 9.82 -9.63 -14.22
N ILE A 75 9.51 -9.41 -12.94
CA ILE A 75 8.26 -8.80 -12.49
C ILE A 75 8.60 -7.78 -11.40
N GLU A 76 8.23 -6.53 -11.61
CA GLU A 76 8.28 -5.51 -10.55
C GLU A 76 7.04 -5.61 -9.67
N ILE A 77 7.18 -5.39 -8.37
CA ILE A 77 6.10 -5.43 -7.40
C ILE A 77 5.87 -4.01 -6.88
N LYS A 78 4.67 -3.47 -7.09
CA LYS A 78 4.32 -2.12 -6.66
C LYS A 78 3.14 -2.12 -5.70
N LEU A 79 3.39 -1.69 -4.47
CA LEU A 79 2.35 -1.42 -3.50
C LEU A 79 1.72 -0.04 -3.75
N VAL A 80 0.41 -0.02 -4.01
CA VAL A 80 -0.39 1.19 -4.24
C VAL A 80 -1.36 1.40 -3.07
N SER A 81 -1.30 2.57 -2.44
CA SER A 81 -2.26 2.94 -1.39
C SER A 81 -3.57 3.43 -2.02
N VAL A 82 -4.68 2.81 -1.65
CA VAL A 82 -6.03 3.14 -2.16
C VAL A 82 -6.99 3.51 -1.03
N TRP A 83 -8.02 4.30 -1.34
CA TRP A 83 -9.09 4.65 -0.40
C TRP A 83 -10.35 5.10 -1.16
N LEU A 84 -11.48 5.19 -0.46
CA LEU A 84 -12.72 5.72 -1.04
C LEU A 84 -12.77 7.25 -0.99
N ARG A 85 -13.18 7.86 -2.09
CA ARG A 85 -13.52 9.29 -2.17
C ARG A 85 -14.75 9.47 -3.05
N GLY A 86 -15.86 9.90 -2.44
CA GLY A 86 -17.12 10.08 -3.15
C GLY A 86 -17.62 8.79 -3.82
N GLY A 87 -17.48 7.65 -3.14
CA GLY A 87 -17.88 6.33 -3.64
C GLY A 87 -16.93 5.67 -4.64
N ALA A 88 -15.91 6.38 -5.14
CA ALA A 88 -14.91 5.84 -6.05
C ALA A 88 -13.60 5.49 -5.31
N VAL A 89 -12.94 4.42 -5.76
CA VAL A 89 -11.58 4.09 -5.32
C VAL A 89 -10.60 5.05 -5.98
N VAL A 90 -9.74 5.66 -5.17
CA VAL A 90 -8.68 6.57 -5.62
C VAL A 90 -7.34 6.19 -5.00
N CYS A 91 -6.25 6.68 -5.60
CA CYS A 91 -4.90 6.51 -5.10
C CYS A 91 -4.10 7.82 -5.21
N ASP A 92 -2.94 7.87 -4.57
CA ASP A 92 -1.94 8.91 -4.82
C ASP A 92 -1.13 8.57 -6.08
N LYS A 93 -0.35 9.54 -6.57
CA LYS A 93 0.77 9.24 -7.48
C LYS A 93 1.74 8.25 -6.82
N LEU A 94 2.39 7.42 -7.62
CA LEU A 94 3.25 6.36 -7.15
C LEU A 94 4.71 6.61 -7.54
N LYS A 95 5.66 6.41 -6.61
CA LYS A 95 7.10 6.37 -6.94
C LYS A 95 7.38 5.11 -7.75
N VAL A 96 7.95 5.28 -8.94
CA VAL A 96 8.39 4.17 -9.79
C VAL A 96 9.80 3.74 -9.37
N CYS A 97 10.77 4.63 -9.50
CA CYS A 97 12.17 4.37 -9.17
C CYS A 97 12.93 5.69 -8.97
N ASP A 98 14.17 5.62 -8.49
CA ASP A 98 15.04 6.78 -8.38
C ASP A 98 15.50 7.26 -9.76
N LEU A 99 15.95 8.52 -9.86
CA LEU A 99 16.26 9.17 -11.15
C LEU A 99 17.29 8.40 -12.01
N GLY A 100 18.23 7.69 -11.37
CA GLY A 100 19.28 6.92 -12.06
C GLY A 100 18.83 5.55 -12.59
N VAL A 101 17.60 5.14 -12.31
CA VAL A 101 17.04 3.85 -12.76
C VAL A 101 16.06 4.09 -13.90
N ASP A 102 16.08 3.22 -14.90
CA ASP A 102 15.15 3.26 -16.02
C ASP A 102 13.70 2.96 -15.59
N PRO A 103 12.78 3.95 -15.59
CA PRO A 103 11.40 3.74 -15.20
C PRO A 103 10.63 2.86 -16.19
N TRP A 104 11.06 2.79 -17.45
CA TRP A 104 10.37 1.99 -18.47
C TRP A 104 10.62 0.51 -18.25
N HIS A 105 11.87 0.15 -17.92
CA HIS A 105 12.19 -1.19 -17.46
C HIS A 105 11.39 -1.55 -16.21
N LYS A 106 11.34 -0.67 -15.21
CA LYS A 106 10.56 -0.89 -13.97
C LYS A 106 9.05 -1.02 -14.17
N LEU A 107 8.49 -0.37 -15.19
CA LEU A 107 7.08 -0.47 -15.54
C LEU A 107 6.79 -1.54 -16.58
N SER A 108 7.81 -2.23 -17.11
CA SER A 108 7.66 -3.15 -18.23
C SER A 108 6.71 -4.30 -17.93
N ASN A 109 6.78 -4.87 -16.73
CA ASN A 109 5.96 -5.98 -16.29
C ASN A 109 5.78 -5.91 -14.77
N VAL A 110 4.56 -5.63 -14.31
CA VAL A 110 4.29 -5.20 -12.93
C VAL A 110 3.17 -6.01 -12.30
N LEU A 111 3.41 -6.51 -11.09
CA LEU A 111 2.39 -6.91 -10.13
C LEU A 111 2.02 -5.71 -9.26
N TRP A 112 0.85 -5.14 -9.50
CA TRP A 112 0.25 -4.14 -8.65
C TRP A 112 -0.40 -4.82 -7.45
N VAL A 113 -0.07 -4.37 -6.24
CA VAL A 113 -0.73 -4.80 -5.01
C VAL A 113 -1.36 -3.57 -4.38
N PHE A 114 -2.67 -3.61 -4.12
CA PHE A 114 -3.42 -2.49 -3.58
C PHE A 114 -3.65 -2.72 -2.10
N ALA A 115 -3.32 -1.73 -1.29
CA ALA A 115 -3.62 -1.75 0.14
C ALA A 115 -4.41 -0.52 0.54
N ASP A 116 -5.39 -0.72 1.42
CA ASP A 116 -6.19 0.36 1.97
C ASP A 116 -5.31 1.34 2.75
N ARG A 117 -5.57 2.64 2.55
CA ARG A 117 -4.72 3.70 3.10
C ARG A 117 -4.83 3.81 4.62
N LEU A 118 -6.01 3.54 5.16
CA LEU A 118 -6.31 3.65 6.58
C LEU A 118 -5.72 2.47 7.33
N THR A 119 -6.07 1.26 6.93
CA THR A 119 -5.77 0.00 7.64
C THR A 119 -4.47 -0.66 7.20
N ARG A 120 -3.96 -0.34 6.00
CA ARG A 120 -2.81 -1.01 5.37
C ARG A 120 -3.01 -2.50 5.12
N VAL A 121 -4.26 -2.94 5.06
CA VAL A 121 -4.65 -4.27 4.62
C VAL A 121 -4.62 -4.30 3.09
N VAL A 122 -4.04 -5.35 2.52
CA VAL A 122 -4.08 -5.59 1.07
C VAL A 122 -5.51 -5.93 0.66
N VAL A 123 -6.03 -5.27 -0.36
CA VAL A 123 -7.44 -5.40 -0.81
C VAL A 123 -7.57 -6.03 -2.19
N ALA A 124 -6.52 -5.97 -3.02
CA ALA A 124 -6.50 -6.55 -4.35
C ALA A 124 -5.07 -6.67 -4.88
N SER A 125 -4.91 -7.45 -5.94
CA SER A 125 -3.70 -7.46 -6.76
C SER A 125 -4.05 -7.56 -8.25
N ARG A 126 -3.15 -7.08 -9.12
CA ARG A 126 -3.33 -7.13 -10.57
C ARG A 126 -1.99 -7.14 -11.29
N SER A 127 -1.81 -8.09 -12.21
CA SER A 127 -0.65 -8.11 -13.11
C SER A 127 -0.93 -7.27 -14.37
N SER A 128 0.08 -6.56 -14.86
CA SER A 128 0.03 -5.82 -16.12
C SER A 128 1.39 -5.81 -16.81
N CYS A 129 1.40 -5.59 -18.11
CA CYS A 129 2.61 -5.40 -18.89
C CYS A 129 2.45 -4.14 -19.76
N LEU A 130 3.46 -3.27 -19.79
CA LEU A 130 3.41 -1.98 -20.49
C LEU A 130 3.60 -2.21 -22.00
N ARG A 131 2.54 -2.66 -22.67
CA ARG A 131 2.52 -3.01 -24.11
C ARG A 131 1.45 -2.22 -24.86
N GLY A 132 1.52 -2.21 -26.20
CA GLY A 132 0.50 -1.67 -27.08
C GLY A 132 0.11 -0.22 -26.75
N ASP A 133 -1.20 0.03 -26.63
CA ASP A 133 -1.70 1.38 -26.37
C ASP A 133 -1.30 1.92 -25.00
N ALA A 134 -1.18 1.08 -23.98
CA ALA A 134 -0.76 1.53 -22.64
C ALA A 134 0.67 2.12 -22.68
N ARG A 135 1.58 1.45 -23.41
CA ARG A 135 2.94 1.96 -23.65
C ARG A 135 2.90 3.27 -24.45
N ARG A 136 2.17 3.30 -25.56
CA ARG A 136 2.07 4.49 -26.43
C ARG A 136 1.53 5.70 -25.66
N ARG A 137 0.47 5.53 -24.87
CA ARG A 137 -0.11 6.59 -24.03
C ARG A 137 0.89 7.09 -22.99
N LEU A 138 1.59 6.19 -22.29
CA LEU A 138 2.56 6.61 -21.29
C LEU A 138 3.77 7.32 -21.93
N ALA A 139 4.23 6.85 -23.09
CA ALA A 139 5.35 7.40 -23.86
C ALA A 139 5.14 8.87 -24.28
N VAL A 140 3.89 9.32 -24.45
CA VAL A 140 3.57 10.75 -24.70
C VAL A 140 4.20 11.66 -23.63
N SER A 141 4.32 11.19 -22.39
CA SER A 141 4.94 11.93 -21.28
C SER A 141 6.37 12.39 -21.57
N TRP A 142 7.09 11.74 -22.49
CA TRP A 142 8.43 12.14 -22.92
C TRP A 142 8.48 13.49 -23.63
N SER A 143 7.41 13.82 -24.35
CA SER A 143 7.33 15.03 -25.18
C SER A 143 6.62 16.20 -24.49
N LEU A 144 6.11 16.00 -23.27
CA LEU A 144 5.36 17.01 -22.53
C LEU A 144 6.25 17.80 -21.57
N ASP A 145 6.03 19.10 -21.46
CA ASP A 145 6.60 19.93 -20.42
C ASP A 145 5.91 19.64 -19.07
N PRO A 146 6.64 19.08 -18.09
CA PRO A 146 6.05 18.69 -16.82
C PRO A 146 5.60 19.87 -15.95
N HIS A 147 6.00 21.10 -16.26
CA HIS A 147 5.57 22.31 -15.56
C HIS A 147 4.16 22.74 -15.94
N PHE A 148 3.74 22.50 -17.19
CA PHE A 148 2.49 23.03 -17.74
C PHE A 148 1.49 21.93 -18.12
N GLU A 149 1.97 20.79 -18.62
CA GLU A 149 1.12 19.83 -19.35
C GLU A 149 0.69 18.62 -18.51
N GLN A 150 1.14 18.56 -17.25
CA GLN A 150 0.80 17.50 -16.30
C GLN A 150 0.92 16.06 -16.85
N PRO A 151 2.11 15.62 -17.30
CA PRO A 151 2.34 14.28 -17.83
C PRO A 151 2.03 13.15 -16.84
N ASP A 152 1.84 11.95 -17.38
CA ASP A 152 1.51 10.75 -16.60
C ASP A 152 2.73 10.07 -15.97
N LEU A 153 3.88 10.11 -16.66
CA LEU A 153 5.19 9.80 -16.07
C LEU A 153 5.99 11.09 -15.95
N PHE A 154 6.56 11.36 -14.77
CA PHE A 154 7.34 12.58 -14.53
C PHE A 154 8.40 12.35 -13.47
N VAL A 155 9.44 13.19 -13.49
CA VAL A 155 10.39 13.27 -12.38
C VAL A 155 9.90 14.33 -11.39
N GLU A 156 9.97 14.05 -10.10
CA GLU A 156 9.73 15.04 -9.07
C GLU A 156 10.88 15.04 -8.06
N ALA A 157 11.46 16.22 -7.84
CA ALA A 157 12.40 16.44 -6.75
C ALA A 157 11.62 16.72 -5.47
N ARG A 158 11.82 15.87 -4.46
CA ARG A 158 11.31 16.10 -3.11
C ARG A 158 12.47 16.46 -2.19
N GLU A 159 12.32 17.57 -1.48
CA GLU A 159 13.20 17.95 -0.38
C GLU A 159 13.07 16.93 0.74
N ARG A 160 14.23 16.50 1.23
CA ARG A 160 14.40 15.69 2.43
C ARG A 160 14.59 16.62 3.62
N ALA A 161 14.39 16.07 4.83
CA ALA A 161 14.49 16.85 6.07
C ALA A 161 15.90 17.40 6.34
N ASP A 162 16.92 16.85 5.67
CA ASP A 162 18.32 17.29 5.71
C ASP A 162 18.65 18.37 4.65
N GLY A 163 17.65 18.88 3.93
CA GLY A 163 17.84 19.88 2.87
C GLY A 163 18.31 19.30 1.53
N THR A 164 18.55 18.00 1.43
CA THR A 164 18.90 17.36 0.15
C THR A 164 17.66 17.08 -0.70
N ALA A 165 17.80 17.07 -2.02
CA ALA A 165 16.72 16.68 -2.93
C ALA A 165 17.04 15.31 -3.54
N ALA A 166 16.07 14.38 -3.47
CA ALA A 166 16.17 13.09 -4.14
C ALA A 166 15.13 13.00 -5.25
N PRO A 167 15.50 13.32 -6.51
CA PRO A 167 14.60 13.18 -7.63
C PRO A 167 14.30 11.71 -7.92
N ALA A 168 13.03 11.43 -8.22
CA ALA A 168 12.55 10.10 -8.56
C ALA A 168 11.48 10.20 -9.64
N TYR A 169 11.30 9.11 -10.39
CA TYR A 169 10.19 8.95 -11.32
C TYR A 169 8.90 8.65 -10.56
N TYR A 170 7.83 9.28 -10.99
CA TYR A 170 6.49 9.08 -10.47
C TYR A 170 5.50 8.82 -11.60
N LEU A 171 4.57 7.91 -11.33
CA LEU A 171 3.42 7.61 -12.16
C LEU A 171 2.19 8.30 -11.58
N SER A 172 1.42 8.97 -12.44
CA SER A 172 0.24 9.72 -12.04
C SER A 172 -0.90 8.78 -11.60
N ALA A 173 -1.70 9.23 -10.62
CA ALA A 173 -2.92 8.52 -10.23
C ALA A 173 -3.98 8.50 -11.35
N ARG A 174 -3.91 9.45 -12.31
CA ARG A 174 -4.81 9.51 -13.46
C ARG A 174 -4.50 8.37 -14.42
N TRP A 175 -3.24 8.07 -14.67
CA TRP A 175 -2.83 6.96 -15.54
C TRP A 175 -3.29 5.61 -14.98
N LEU A 176 -3.03 5.33 -13.69
CA LEU A 176 -3.50 4.10 -13.03
C LEU A 176 -5.01 3.89 -13.17
N ARG A 177 -5.78 4.98 -13.10
CA ARG A 177 -7.23 4.97 -13.31
C ARG A 177 -7.63 4.79 -14.78
N GLY A 178 -6.96 5.48 -15.69
CA GLY A 178 -7.22 5.43 -17.14
C GLY A 178 -6.91 4.06 -17.74
N GLU A 179 -5.89 3.38 -17.23
CA GLU A 179 -5.58 1.98 -17.56
C GLU A 179 -6.48 0.97 -16.82
N GLY A 180 -7.45 1.46 -16.04
CA GLY A 180 -8.41 0.65 -15.32
C GLY A 180 -7.79 -0.25 -14.28
N LEU A 181 -6.59 0.05 -13.74
CA LEU A 181 -5.84 -0.84 -12.85
C LEU A 181 -6.39 -0.85 -11.42
N LEU A 182 -7.03 0.23 -10.97
CA LEU A 182 -7.57 0.34 -9.62
C LEU A 182 -8.66 -0.73 -9.37
N PRO A 183 -8.74 -1.29 -8.15
CA PRO A 183 -9.79 -2.23 -7.81
C PRO A 183 -11.16 -1.54 -7.77
N ALA A 184 -12.22 -2.34 -7.89
CA ALA A 184 -13.57 -1.88 -7.62
C ALA A 184 -13.73 -1.51 -6.14
N ALA A 185 -14.69 -0.64 -5.83
CA ALA A 185 -15.09 -0.39 -4.46
C ALA A 185 -15.62 -1.67 -3.82
N GLY A 186 -15.22 -1.95 -2.58
CA GLY A 186 -15.58 -3.19 -1.90
C GLY A 186 -15.10 -3.22 -0.45
N PRO A 187 -15.30 -4.37 0.23
CA PRO A 187 -14.84 -4.57 1.60
C PRO A 187 -13.35 -4.29 1.75
N GLY A 188 -12.96 -3.75 2.90
CA GLY A 188 -11.59 -3.43 3.26
C GLY A 188 -11.09 -2.08 2.74
N ILE A 189 -11.80 -1.40 1.82
CA ILE A 189 -11.44 -0.07 1.33
C ILE A 189 -12.26 1.00 2.04
N PHE A 190 -11.60 1.80 2.87
CA PHE A 190 -12.26 2.82 3.68
C PHE A 190 -12.11 4.21 3.06
N PRO A 191 -13.03 5.15 3.33
CA PRO A 191 -12.75 6.57 3.18
C PRO A 191 -11.53 6.96 4.02
N PHE A 192 -10.78 7.97 3.57
CA PHE A 192 -9.60 8.45 4.30
C PHE A 192 -9.58 9.97 4.37
N ASP A 193 -9.67 10.51 5.58
CA ASP A 193 -9.48 11.93 5.85
C ASP A 193 -8.01 12.25 6.16
N SER A 194 -7.30 12.75 5.14
CA SER A 194 -5.90 13.16 5.28
C SER A 194 -5.69 14.33 6.23
N ARG A 195 -6.69 15.21 6.41
CA ARG A 195 -6.58 16.39 7.30
C ARG A 195 -6.64 15.92 8.74
N TRP A 196 -7.65 15.15 9.11
CA TRP A 196 -7.77 14.56 10.44
C TRP A 196 -6.55 13.72 10.80
N TRP A 197 -6.12 12.84 9.88
CA TRP A 197 -4.95 12.00 10.10
C TRP A 197 -3.67 12.82 10.33
N GLY A 198 -3.46 13.85 9.49
CA GLY A 198 -2.32 14.75 9.59
C GLY A 198 -2.29 15.54 10.89
N GLN A 199 -3.43 16.11 11.29
CA GLN A 199 -3.58 16.85 12.54
C GLN A 199 -3.31 15.96 13.75
N THR A 200 -3.95 14.80 13.82
CA THR A 200 -3.78 13.86 14.94
C THR A 200 -2.32 13.43 15.08
N ARG A 201 -1.63 13.20 13.95
CA ARG A 201 -0.20 12.88 13.96
C ARG A 201 0.67 14.04 14.46
N GLN A 202 0.31 15.28 14.14
CA GLN A 202 1.03 16.46 14.64
C GLN A 202 0.82 16.64 16.15
N GLU A 203 -0.41 16.52 16.62
CA GLU A 203 -0.77 16.67 18.04
C GLU A 203 -0.08 15.64 18.94
N HIS A 204 -0.05 14.37 18.51
CA HIS A 204 0.51 13.28 19.30
C HIS A 204 1.97 12.92 18.94
N GLY A 205 2.51 13.50 17.87
CA GLY A 205 3.81 13.12 17.33
C GLY A 205 3.90 11.64 16.93
N ARG A 206 2.78 10.93 16.73
CA ARG A 206 2.74 9.49 16.47
C ARG A 206 1.54 9.15 15.58
N GLU A 207 1.67 8.09 14.79
CA GLU A 207 0.54 7.59 13.99
C GLU A 207 -0.61 7.16 14.93
N PRO A 208 -1.88 7.49 14.58
CA PRO A 208 -3.04 7.04 15.34
C PRO A 208 -3.09 5.51 15.48
N LEU A 209 -3.69 5.04 16.58
CA LEU A 209 -3.98 3.62 16.78
C LEU A 209 -5.36 3.27 16.25
N ILE A 210 -5.44 2.17 15.50
CA ILE A 210 -6.68 1.61 15.00
C ILE A 210 -7.24 0.63 16.02
N SER A 211 -8.50 0.74 16.37
CA SER A 211 -9.26 -0.31 17.05
C SER A 211 -10.39 -0.80 16.16
N VAL A 212 -10.71 -2.09 16.23
CA VAL A 212 -11.75 -2.66 15.39
C VAL A 212 -13.01 -2.83 16.22
N ALA A 213 -14.11 -2.19 15.80
CA ALA A 213 -15.41 -2.36 16.42
C ALA A 213 -16.13 -3.56 15.82
N LEU A 214 -16.39 -4.57 16.65
CA LEU A 214 -17.24 -5.72 16.29
C LEU A 214 -18.73 -5.43 16.57
N ASP A 215 -19.00 -4.49 17.49
CA ASP A 215 -20.32 -3.94 17.77
C ASP A 215 -20.30 -2.42 17.52
N PRO A 216 -21.18 -1.88 16.67
CA PRO A 216 -21.22 -0.46 16.34
C PRO A 216 -21.83 0.44 17.43
N GLY A 217 -22.13 -0.07 18.64
CA GLY A 217 -22.80 0.66 19.74
C GLY A 217 -22.12 1.91 20.31
N GLY A 218 -21.11 2.49 19.63
CA GLY A 218 -20.48 3.76 20.00
C GLY A 218 -19.49 3.71 21.16
N GLN A 219 -19.30 2.52 21.74
CA GLN A 219 -18.31 2.29 22.79
C GLN A 219 -17.78 0.86 22.78
N GLN A 220 -16.52 0.69 23.18
CA GLN A 220 -15.92 -0.62 23.40
C GLN A 220 -14.78 -0.58 24.42
N ARG A 221 -14.25 -1.74 24.79
CA ARG A 221 -13.03 -1.86 25.61
C ARG A 221 -11.82 -1.98 24.70
N CYS A 222 -10.79 -1.17 24.96
CA CYS A 222 -9.51 -1.27 24.28
C CYS A 222 -8.87 -2.64 24.57
N ARG A 223 -8.63 -3.46 23.53
CA ARG A 223 -8.01 -4.79 23.68
C ARG A 223 -6.55 -4.74 24.12
N ARG A 224 -5.94 -3.54 24.18
CA ARG A 224 -4.55 -3.33 24.62
C ARG A 224 -4.43 -3.06 26.11
N CYS A 225 -5.39 -2.35 26.71
CA CYS A 225 -5.27 -1.88 28.10
C CYS A 225 -6.58 -1.86 28.89
N GLY A 226 -7.70 -2.31 28.34
CA GLY A 226 -9.00 -2.37 29.01
C GLY A 226 -9.72 -1.03 29.20
N GLY A 227 -9.10 0.10 28.82
CA GLY A 227 -9.72 1.42 28.87
C GLY A 227 -10.92 1.54 27.91
N PRO A 228 -11.91 2.39 28.21
CA PRO A 228 -13.05 2.60 27.32
C PRO A 228 -12.62 3.40 26.09
N ILE A 229 -13.08 2.98 24.91
CA ILE A 229 -12.98 3.73 23.65
C ILE A 229 -14.40 4.15 23.29
N ARG A 230 -14.62 5.45 23.07
CA ARG A 230 -15.90 6.02 22.63
C ARG A 230 -15.75 6.59 21.24
N PHE A 231 -16.76 6.41 20.39
CA PHE A 231 -16.79 6.86 19.01
C PHE A 231 -18.23 7.12 18.58
N SER A 232 -18.43 7.86 17.48
CA SER A 232 -19.77 8.04 16.92
C SER A 232 -20.20 6.79 16.16
N ALA A 233 -21.24 6.11 16.65
CA ALA A 233 -21.86 4.96 16.00
C ALA A 233 -22.39 5.31 14.60
N GLU A 234 -22.97 6.51 14.46
CA GLU A 234 -23.52 7.02 13.20
C GLU A 234 -22.41 7.22 12.16
N VAL A 235 -21.31 7.88 12.53
CA VAL A 235 -20.16 8.10 11.64
C VAL A 235 -19.53 6.77 11.26
N LEU A 236 -19.36 5.85 12.22
CA LEU A 236 -18.84 4.51 11.95
C LEU A 236 -19.74 3.74 10.97
N ALA A 237 -21.06 3.82 11.15
CA ALA A 237 -22.03 3.14 10.29
C ALA A 237 -22.09 3.74 8.88
N ALA A 238 -21.87 5.05 8.72
CA ALA A 238 -21.83 5.72 7.43
C ALA A 238 -20.49 5.43 6.72
N ASP A 239 -19.38 5.80 7.34
CA ASP A 239 -18.07 5.87 6.70
C ASP A 239 -17.25 4.60 6.89
N GLY A 240 -17.65 3.71 7.80
CA GLY A 240 -16.88 2.51 8.15
C GLY A 240 -15.69 2.79 9.06
N TRP A 241 -15.44 4.04 9.41
CA TRP A 241 -14.45 4.43 10.40
C TRP A 241 -14.90 5.69 11.13
N ALA A 242 -14.40 5.92 12.34
CA ALA A 242 -14.67 7.14 13.10
C ALA A 242 -13.47 7.50 14.00
N PRO A 243 -13.16 8.80 14.16
CA PRO A 243 -12.30 9.26 15.25
C PRO A 243 -12.81 8.76 16.60
N ALA A 244 -11.90 8.40 17.49
CA ALA A 244 -12.26 7.82 18.78
C ALA A 244 -11.56 8.49 19.95
N HIS A 245 -12.28 8.61 21.06
CA HIS A 245 -11.74 9.08 22.32
C HIS A 245 -11.45 7.90 23.23
N HIS A 246 -10.19 7.74 23.60
CA HIS A 246 -9.78 6.75 24.60
C HIS A 246 -9.91 7.38 26.00
N GLY A 247 -10.60 6.71 26.93
CA GLY A 247 -10.69 7.10 28.33
C GLY A 247 -9.70 6.35 29.21
N MET A 248 -9.58 6.76 30.48
CA MET A 248 -8.73 6.05 31.45
C MET A 248 -9.35 4.70 31.86
N PRO A 249 -8.53 3.69 32.17
CA PRO A 249 -7.06 3.69 32.14
C PRO A 249 -6.48 3.59 30.72
N MET A 250 -5.35 4.27 30.48
CA MET A 250 -4.57 4.15 29.24
C MET A 250 -3.25 3.42 29.50
N GLY A 251 -2.99 2.36 28.73
CA GLY A 251 -1.68 1.70 28.73
C GLY A 251 -0.61 2.52 28.01
N ALA A 252 0.66 2.11 28.15
CA ALA A 252 1.83 2.80 27.59
C ALA A 252 1.76 3.02 26.07
N GLN A 253 1.11 2.11 25.33
CA GLN A 253 0.93 2.24 23.88
C GLN A 253 -0.15 3.27 23.51
N CYS A 254 -1.19 3.39 24.34
CA CYS A 254 -2.41 4.15 24.07
C CYS A 254 -2.30 5.61 24.49
N ALA A 255 -1.68 5.89 25.64
CA ALA A 255 -1.57 7.24 26.20
C ALA A 255 -0.92 8.28 25.25
N PRO A 256 0.13 7.98 24.46
CA PRO A 256 0.80 8.98 23.63
C PRO A 256 0.23 9.07 22.20
N ARG A 257 -0.96 8.54 21.91
CA ARG A 257 -1.49 8.45 20.53
C ARG A 257 -2.97 8.80 20.47
N GLY A 258 -3.38 9.41 19.36
CA GLY A 258 -4.79 9.50 18.98
C GLY A 258 -5.33 8.12 18.58
N HIS A 259 -6.66 7.98 18.62
CA HIS A 259 -7.33 6.70 18.33
C HIS A 259 -8.36 6.87 17.23
N VAL A 260 -8.53 5.79 16.45
CA VAL A 260 -9.53 5.65 15.42
C VAL A 260 -10.18 4.28 15.54
N VAL A 261 -11.47 4.20 15.24
CA VAL A 261 -12.20 2.94 15.19
C VAL A 261 -12.59 2.65 13.74
N VAL A 262 -12.45 1.39 13.32
CA VAL A 262 -12.93 0.88 12.03
C VAL A 262 -14.01 -0.17 12.26
N ASP A 263 -14.99 -0.24 11.36
CA ASP A 263 -16.09 -1.20 11.42
C ASP A 263 -15.57 -2.58 10.99
N GLY A 264 -15.51 -3.52 11.93
CA GLY A 264 -15.00 -4.87 11.69
C GLY A 264 -15.79 -5.62 10.62
N ARG A 265 -17.07 -5.30 10.44
CA ARG A 265 -17.94 -5.93 9.42
C ARG A 265 -17.58 -5.52 8.00
N ARG A 266 -16.85 -4.42 7.85
CA ARG A 266 -16.37 -3.91 6.57
C ARG A 266 -14.94 -4.34 6.26
N LEU A 267 -14.26 -5.05 7.17
CA LEU A 267 -12.93 -5.58 6.90
C LEU A 267 -13.00 -6.71 5.88
N LEU A 268 -11.92 -6.84 5.10
CA LEU A 268 -11.72 -7.98 4.23
C LEU A 268 -11.09 -9.11 5.05
N LEU A 269 -11.85 -10.18 5.27
CA LEU A 269 -11.42 -11.35 6.06
C LEU A 269 -11.28 -12.56 5.13
N PRO A 270 -10.07 -12.83 4.59
CA PRO A 270 -9.83 -14.01 3.78
C PRO A 270 -9.87 -15.27 4.66
N ALA A 271 -10.22 -16.42 4.09
CA ALA A 271 -10.34 -17.68 4.83
C ALA A 271 -8.98 -18.17 5.37
N GLU A 272 -7.90 -17.75 4.72
CA GLU A 272 -6.52 -18.14 4.97
C GLU A 272 -5.89 -17.42 6.17
N ILE A 273 -6.50 -16.32 6.65
CA ILE A 273 -6.01 -15.55 7.80
C ILE A 273 -7.03 -15.66 8.94
N PRO A 274 -6.65 -16.25 10.08
CA PRO A 274 -7.53 -16.28 11.25
C PRO A 274 -8.01 -14.87 11.61
N PRO A 275 -9.31 -14.66 11.89
CA PRO A 275 -9.82 -13.33 12.24
C PRO A 275 -9.08 -12.69 13.41
N GLU A 276 -8.65 -13.46 14.41
CA GLU A 276 -7.90 -12.89 15.53
C GLU A 276 -6.50 -12.39 15.14
N ASP A 277 -5.79 -13.09 14.25
CA ASP A 277 -4.50 -12.62 13.72
C ASP A 277 -4.65 -11.28 12.99
N MET A 278 -5.73 -11.14 12.20
CA MET A 278 -6.07 -9.89 11.52
C MET A 278 -6.31 -8.76 12.52
N LEU A 279 -7.16 -9.00 13.52
CA LEU A 279 -7.48 -8.00 14.54
C LEU A 279 -6.23 -7.62 15.34
N ASP A 280 -5.37 -8.56 15.66
CA ASP A 280 -4.15 -8.32 16.42
C ASP A 280 -3.12 -7.53 15.62
N ALA A 281 -3.02 -7.81 14.32
CA ALA A 281 -2.16 -7.05 13.43
C ALA A 281 -2.65 -5.61 13.29
N LEU A 282 -3.94 -5.41 13.01
CA LEU A 282 -4.56 -4.08 12.89
C LEU A 282 -4.43 -3.27 14.19
N GLU A 283 -4.62 -3.94 15.32
CA GLU A 283 -4.52 -3.31 16.62
C GLU A 283 -3.08 -3.24 17.17
N LYS A 284 -2.06 -3.66 16.42
CA LYS A 284 -0.65 -3.66 16.84
C LYS A 284 -0.43 -4.39 18.17
N ARG A 285 -1.01 -5.59 18.31
CA ARG A 285 -0.91 -6.48 19.47
C ARG A 285 -0.02 -7.70 19.21
N ILE A 286 0.38 -7.92 17.96
CA ILE A 286 1.31 -8.99 17.59
C ILE A 286 2.72 -8.65 18.10
N ALA A 287 3.32 -9.57 18.85
CA ALA A 287 4.71 -9.48 19.27
C ALA A 287 5.65 -9.70 18.08
N PRO A 288 6.84 -9.08 18.03
CA PRO A 288 7.73 -9.17 16.86
C PRO A 288 8.10 -10.60 16.44
N ASP A 289 8.25 -11.51 17.40
CA ASP A 289 8.55 -12.94 17.23
C ASP A 289 7.35 -13.78 16.77
N ALA A 290 6.13 -13.24 16.87
CA ALA A 290 4.90 -13.85 16.39
C ALA A 290 4.50 -13.39 14.97
N VAL A 291 5.27 -12.50 14.35
CA VAL A 291 5.02 -12.06 12.97
C VAL A 291 5.48 -13.14 12.01
N TRP A 292 4.53 -13.75 11.31
CA TRP A 292 4.78 -14.80 10.32
C TRP A 292 4.92 -14.23 8.90
N ARG A 293 5.60 -14.98 8.03
CA ARG A 293 5.81 -14.62 6.62
C ARG A 293 4.86 -15.38 5.71
N LEU A 294 4.31 -14.73 4.67
CA LEU A 294 3.32 -15.38 3.80
C LEU A 294 3.92 -16.51 2.96
N SER A 295 5.13 -16.30 2.43
CA SER A 295 5.89 -17.29 1.67
C SER A 295 6.23 -18.56 2.47
N GLU A 296 6.19 -18.53 3.80
CA GLU A 296 6.37 -19.73 4.63
C GLU A 296 5.11 -20.60 4.72
N ARG A 297 3.94 -20.03 4.38
CA ARG A 297 2.64 -20.71 4.42
C ARG A 297 2.17 -21.18 3.04
N ILE A 298 2.81 -20.69 1.99
CA ILE A 298 2.48 -21.02 0.60
C ILE A 298 3.75 -21.58 -0.02
N PRO A 299 3.87 -22.90 -0.14
CA PRO A 299 5.09 -23.51 -0.65
C PRO A 299 5.32 -23.11 -2.11
N GLU A 300 6.57 -22.83 -2.43
CA GLU A 300 7.04 -22.73 -3.80
C GLU A 300 7.04 -24.14 -4.40
N PRO A 301 6.37 -24.37 -5.54
CA PRO A 301 6.44 -25.66 -6.21
C PRO A 301 7.84 -25.87 -6.80
N ASP A 302 8.29 -27.13 -6.88
CA ASP A 302 9.62 -27.49 -7.40
C ASP A 302 9.85 -27.02 -8.86
N ASP A 303 8.76 -26.77 -9.60
CA ASP A 303 8.74 -26.29 -10.98
C ASP A 303 7.73 -25.14 -11.19
N HIS A 304 7.92 -23.98 -10.54
CA HIS A 304 7.01 -22.86 -10.87
C HIS A 304 7.19 -22.39 -12.32
N LEU A 305 6.16 -22.67 -13.12
CA LEU A 305 6.15 -22.34 -14.55
C LEU A 305 6.27 -20.83 -14.78
N HIS A 306 7.15 -20.47 -15.71
CA HIS A 306 7.28 -19.12 -16.23
C HIS A 306 6.70 -19.05 -17.64
N ASP A 307 5.46 -18.60 -17.75
CA ASP A 307 4.86 -18.40 -19.05
C ASP A 307 5.46 -17.17 -19.73
N VAL A 308 5.88 -17.37 -20.98
CA VAL A 308 6.33 -16.31 -21.89
C VAL A 308 5.28 -16.24 -22.99
N GLU A 309 4.33 -15.32 -22.84
CA GLU A 309 3.43 -15.02 -23.95
C GLU A 309 4.17 -14.09 -24.93
N PRO A 310 4.24 -14.44 -26.23
CA PRO A 310 4.85 -13.60 -27.26
C PRO A 310 4.20 -12.20 -27.37
#